data_AF-A0A6S5CHN9-F1
#
_entry.id   AF-A0A6S5CHN9-F1
#
_cell.length_a   1.000
_cell.length_b   1.000
_cell.length_c   1.000
_cell.angle_alpha   90.00
_cell.angle_beta   90.00
_cell.angle_gamma   90.00
#
_symmetry.space_group_name_H-M   'P 1'
#
loop_
_entity.id
_entity.type
_entity.pdbx_description
1 polymer ?
#
loop_
_entity_poly.entity_id
_entity_poly.type
_entity_poly.pdbx_seq_one_letter_code
_entity_poly.pdbx_strand_id
1 'polypeptide(L)'
;MLGGAYTYARVPLGFELQQWLELGRNPYDKIGHFFQGFVPALACREILLRGGYVQGGRMLAFLVVCVVLAISATYEFIEWGAALALGQGADEFLGTQGDPWDTQSDMFFALIGAVAAQLLLSRLHDRQLNGLSSHRHR
;
A
#
# COMPACT_ATOMS: atom_id res chain seq x y z
N MET A 1 -10.54 -15.63 -5.80
CA MET A 1 -9.79 -15.91 -4.55
C MET A 1 -8.64 -16.84 -4.90
N LEU A 2 -7.42 -16.32 -5.03
CA LEU A 2 -6.22 -17.06 -5.46
C LEU A 2 -4.97 -16.62 -4.67
N GLY A 3 -5.12 -16.24 -3.39
CA GLY A 3 -4.01 -15.79 -2.55
C GLY A 3 -3.48 -16.83 -1.56
N GLY A 4 -3.95 -18.09 -1.65
CA GLY A 4 -3.76 -19.09 -0.58
C GLY A 4 -2.92 -20.32 -0.93
N ALA A 5 -2.32 -20.39 -2.12
CA ALA A 5 -1.64 -21.62 -2.57
C ALA A 5 -0.17 -21.43 -2.99
N TYR A 6 0.36 -20.20 -2.97
CA TYR A 6 1.75 -19.94 -3.36
C TYR A 6 2.36 -18.90 -2.42
N THR A 7 3.50 -19.24 -1.81
CA THR A 7 4.39 -18.30 -1.14
C THR A 7 4.76 -17.18 -2.13
N TYR A 8 4.94 -15.95 -1.64
CA TYR A 8 5.28 -14.74 -2.43
C TYR A 8 6.41 -14.92 -3.47
N ALA A 9 7.21 -15.98 -3.37
CA ALA A 9 8.32 -16.34 -4.25
C ALA A 9 7.94 -16.95 -5.63
N ARG A 10 6.65 -17.12 -6.00
CA ARG A 10 6.27 -17.83 -7.25
C ARG A 10 5.12 -17.20 -8.06
N VAL A 11 5.07 -15.88 -8.18
CA VAL A 11 4.19 -15.25 -9.18
C VAL A 11 4.96 -15.16 -10.53
N PRO A 12 4.54 -15.88 -11.59
CA PRO A 12 5.27 -15.95 -12.86
C PRO A 12 5.51 -14.59 -13.53
N LEU A 13 4.56 -13.67 -13.38
CA LEU A 13 4.65 -12.32 -13.95
C LEU A 13 5.78 -11.48 -13.35
N GLY A 14 6.24 -11.78 -12.13
CA GLY A 14 7.36 -11.06 -11.52
C GLY A 14 8.70 -11.37 -12.17
N PHE A 15 8.90 -12.64 -12.55
CA PHE A 15 10.11 -13.07 -13.25
C PHE A 15 10.15 -12.59 -14.70
N GLU A 16 9.00 -12.52 -15.39
CA GLU A 16 8.94 -12.04 -16.78
C GLU A 16 9.25 -10.54 -16.90
N LEU A 17 8.73 -9.70 -15.99
CA LEU A 17 9.05 -8.27 -15.94
C LEU A 17 10.49 -8.00 -15.47
N GLN A 18 11.01 -8.81 -14.55
CA GLN A 18 12.41 -8.73 -14.12
C GLN A 18 13.39 -9.01 -15.26
N GLN A 19 13.08 -10.01 -16.11
CA GLN A 19 13.87 -10.33 -17.29
C GLN A 19 13.74 -9.29 -18.41
N TRP A 20 12.58 -8.67 -18.59
CA TRP A 20 12.37 -7.64 -19.62
C TRP A 20 13.04 -6.30 -19.31
N LEU A 21 13.29 -6.00 -18.02
CA LEU A 21 13.81 -4.71 -17.56
C LEU A 21 15.25 -4.77 -17.00
N GLU A 22 15.90 -5.94 -17.03
CA GLU A 22 17.26 -6.16 -16.48
C GLU A 22 17.44 -5.62 -15.04
N LEU A 23 16.36 -5.62 -14.24
CA LEU A 23 16.39 -5.09 -12.88
C LEU A 23 16.96 -6.14 -11.92
N GLY A 24 18.00 -5.76 -11.18
CA GLY A 24 18.69 -6.64 -10.20
C GLY A 24 17.82 -7.13 -9.03
N ARG A 25 16.57 -6.67 -8.90
CA ARG A 25 15.66 -6.99 -7.79
C ARG A 25 14.21 -7.17 -8.30
N ASN A 26 13.39 -7.93 -7.58
CA ASN A 26 12.00 -8.22 -7.96
C ASN A 26 11.14 -6.93 -8.00
N PRO A 27 10.70 -6.46 -9.18
CA PRO A 27 9.92 -5.22 -9.31
C PRO A 27 8.49 -5.35 -8.76
N TYR A 28 8.01 -6.55 -8.46
CA TYR A 28 6.68 -6.77 -7.88
C TYR A 28 6.53 -6.23 -6.47
N ASP A 29 7.62 -6.15 -5.73
CA ASP A 29 7.66 -5.67 -4.34
C ASP A 29 7.14 -4.22 -4.27
N LYS A 30 7.77 -3.34 -5.04
CA LYS A 30 7.39 -1.92 -5.13
C LYS A 30 6.00 -1.69 -5.72
N ILE A 31 5.57 -2.55 -6.66
CA ILE A 31 4.18 -2.54 -7.15
C ILE A 31 3.21 -2.91 -6.02
N GLY A 32 3.56 -3.92 -5.23
CA GLY A 32 2.84 -4.33 -4.03
C GLY A 32 2.67 -3.15 -3.07
N HIS A 33 3.76 -2.47 -2.72
CA HIS A 33 3.71 -1.30 -1.84
C HIS A 33 2.95 -0.12 -2.43
N PHE A 34 3.04 0.13 -3.74
CA PHE A 34 2.18 1.12 -4.40
C PHE A 34 0.69 0.81 -4.19
N PHE A 35 0.25 -0.44 -4.42
CA PHE A 35 -1.14 -0.84 -4.20
C PHE A 35 -1.53 -0.89 -2.72
N GLN A 36 -0.59 -1.27 -1.85
CA GLN A 36 -0.71 -1.17 -0.39
C GLN A 36 -0.89 0.29 0.06
N GLY A 37 -0.43 1.27 -0.72
CA GLY A 37 -0.76 2.67 -0.53
C GLY A 37 -2.11 3.06 -1.11
N PHE A 38 -2.34 2.69 -2.37
CA PHE A 38 -3.46 3.14 -3.19
C PHE A 38 -4.82 2.64 -2.68
N VAL A 39 -4.93 1.35 -2.36
CA VAL A 39 -6.21 0.73 -1.99
C VAL A 39 -6.64 1.13 -0.58
N PRO A 40 -5.79 1.03 0.46
CA PRO A 40 -6.14 1.49 1.79
C PRO A 40 -6.44 2.99 1.86
N ALA A 41 -5.84 3.82 0.99
CA ALA A 41 -6.20 5.23 0.89
C ALA A 41 -7.68 5.44 0.53
N LEU A 42 -8.25 4.63 -0.36
CA LEU A 42 -9.68 4.71 -0.69
C LEU A 42 -10.55 4.25 0.48
N ALA A 43 -10.21 3.12 1.10
CA ALA A 43 -10.96 2.58 2.24
C ALA A 43 -10.95 3.53 3.44
N CYS A 44 -9.78 4.06 3.81
CA CYS A 44 -9.63 5.03 4.88
C CYS A 44 -10.46 6.30 4.62
N ARG A 45 -10.38 6.82 3.39
CA ARG A 45 -11.15 7.99 2.97
C ARG A 45 -12.66 7.76 3.10
N GLU A 46 -13.14 6.59 2.67
CA GLU A 46 -14.55 6.22 2.78
C GLU A 46 -15.01 6.19 4.24
N ILE A 47 -14.24 5.53 5.12
CA ILE A 47 -14.56 5.43 6.56
C ILE A 47 -14.63 6.82 7.19
N LEU A 48 -13.63 7.67 6.94
CA LEU A 48 -13.55 9.01 7.52
C LEU A 48 -14.68 9.92 7.06
N LEU A 49 -15.07 9.84 5.78
CA LEU A 49 -16.16 10.62 5.23
C LEU A 49 -17.53 10.11 5.67
N ARG A 50 -17.79 8.81 5.53
CA ARG A 50 -19.10 8.23 5.85
C ARG A 50 -19.39 8.23 7.35
N GLY A 51 -18.35 8.16 8.18
CA GLY A 51 -18.47 8.31 9.63
C GLY A 51 -18.57 9.76 10.10
N GLY A 52 -18.38 10.75 9.20
CA GLY A 52 -18.40 12.17 9.56
C GLY A 52 -17.25 12.59 10.49
N TYR A 53 -16.18 11.79 10.58
CA TYR A 53 -15.07 11.99 11.52
C TYR A 53 -14.17 13.16 11.16
N VAL A 54 -14.09 13.53 9.87
CA VAL A 54 -13.21 14.59 9.38
C VAL A 54 -13.97 15.53 8.46
N GLN A 55 -13.85 16.83 8.71
CA GLN A 55 -14.45 17.88 7.90
C GLN A 55 -13.37 18.55 7.03
N GLY A 56 -13.64 18.67 5.73
CA GLY A 56 -12.77 19.35 4.77
C GLY A 56 -11.75 18.45 4.07
N GLY A 57 -11.63 18.64 2.75
CA GLY A 57 -10.84 17.74 1.88
C GLY A 57 -9.32 17.74 2.13
N ARG A 58 -8.74 18.86 2.59
CA ARG A 58 -7.30 18.95 2.88
C ARG A 58 -6.89 18.12 4.10
N MET A 59 -7.64 18.26 5.20
CA MET A 59 -7.38 17.50 6.43
C MET A 59 -7.65 16.00 6.20
N LEU A 60 -8.71 15.68 5.46
CA LEU A 60 -8.98 14.31 5.05
C LEU A 60 -7.82 13.68 4.28
N ALA A 61 -7.33 14.35 3.23
CA ALA A 61 -6.22 13.82 2.43
C ALA A 61 -4.95 13.63 3.27
N PHE A 62 -4.64 14.58 4.15
CA PHE A 62 -3.50 14.48 5.07
C PHE A 62 -3.62 13.26 5.99
N LEU A 63 -4.77 13.09 6.66
CA LEU A 63 -4.99 11.96 7.58
C LEU A 63 -4.99 10.61 6.85
N VAL A 64 -5.56 10.54 5.64
CA VAL A 64 -5.51 9.33 4.82
C VAL A 64 -4.07 8.94 4.53
N VAL A 65 -3.21 9.89 4.13
CA VAL A 65 -1.79 9.63 3.89
C VAL A 65 -1.08 9.18 5.17
N CYS A 66 -1.34 9.82 6.32
CA CYS A 66 -0.78 9.39 7.61
C CYS A 66 -1.17 7.95 7.97
N VAL A 67 -2.44 7.58 7.79
CA VAL A 67 -2.92 6.22 8.06
C VAL A 67 -2.24 5.21 7.16
N VAL A 68 -2.12 5.50 5.86
CA VAL A 68 -1.42 4.62 4.91
C VAL A 68 0.04 4.42 5.31
N LEU A 69 0.76 5.51 5.63
CA LEU A 69 2.15 5.41 6.07
C LEU A 69 2.29 4.62 7.36
N ALA A 70 1.35 4.77 8.31
CA ALA A 70 1.34 3.97 9.53
C ALA A 70 1.13 2.48 9.24
N ILE A 71 0.23 2.13 8.31
CA ILE A 71 0.04 0.75 7.85
C ILE A 71 1.32 0.21 7.22
N SER A 72 1.97 1.00 6.35
CA SER A 72 3.22 0.61 5.71
C SER A 72 4.32 0.36 6.73
N ALA A 73 4.56 1.32 7.63
CA ALA A 73 5.55 1.16 8.69
C ALA A 73 5.27 -0.06 9.59
N THR A 74 3.99 -0.35 9.85
CA THR A 74 3.61 -1.55 10.63
C THR A 74 3.96 -2.84 9.89
N TYR A 75 3.73 -2.90 8.57
CA TYR A 75 4.11 -4.05 7.75
C TYR A 75 5.62 -4.29 7.79
N GLU A 76 6.41 -3.23 7.59
CA GLU A 76 7.87 -3.26 7.66
C GLU A 76 8.40 -3.70 9.03
N PHE A 77 7.79 -3.23 10.13
CA PHE A 77 8.16 -3.68 11.46
C PHE A 77 7.87 -5.17 11.69
N ILE A 78 6.80 -5.70 11.10
CA ILE A 78 6.47 -7.13 11.18
C ILE A 78 7.50 -7.95 10.41
N GLU A 79 7.87 -7.53 9.19
CA GLU A 79 8.88 -8.23 8.38
C GLU A 79 10.25 -8.22 9.07
N TRP A 80 10.67 -7.05 9.56
CA TRP A 80 11.89 -6.94 10.35
C TRP A 80 11.86 -7.83 11.61
N GLY A 81 10.77 -7.80 12.36
CA GLY A 81 10.60 -8.64 13.56
C GLY A 81 10.61 -10.14 13.26
N ALA A 82 9.99 -10.56 12.14
CA ALA A 82 10.00 -11.95 11.68
C ALA A 82 11.41 -12.41 11.27
N ALA A 83 12.16 -11.56 10.58
CA ALA A 83 13.55 -11.85 10.21
C ALA A 83 14.42 -12.09 11.46
N LEU A 84 14.30 -11.24 12.48
CA LEU A 84 15.02 -11.42 13.75
C LEU A 84 14.63 -12.73 14.47
N ALA A 85 13.34 -13.07 14.49
CA ALA A 85 12.85 -14.24 15.21
C ALA A 85 13.26 -15.58 14.57
N LEU A 86 13.39 -15.63 13.25
CA LEU A 86 13.73 -16.85 12.51
C LEU A 86 15.23 -17.18 12.51
N GLY A 87 16.07 -16.34 13.12
CA GLY A 87 17.51 -16.55 13.21
C GLY A 87 18.22 -16.59 11.86
N GLN A 88 17.51 -16.24 10.79
CA GLN A 88 18.11 -15.92 9.51
C GLN A 88 18.75 -14.56 9.69
N GLY A 89 20.07 -14.46 9.53
CA GLY A 89 20.76 -13.18 9.58
C GLY A 89 20.00 -12.15 8.74
N ALA A 90 20.02 -10.90 9.17
CA ALA A 90 19.26 -9.78 8.59
C ALA A 90 19.46 -9.54 7.06
N ASP A 91 20.23 -10.39 6.38
CA ASP A 91 20.59 -10.31 4.97
C ASP A 91 19.77 -11.26 4.07
N GLU A 92 19.25 -12.40 4.56
CA GLU A 92 18.59 -13.42 3.71
C GLU A 92 17.06 -13.33 3.65
N PHE A 93 16.38 -12.84 4.71
CA PHE A 93 14.92 -12.80 4.77
C PHE A 93 14.30 -11.40 4.62
N LEU A 94 15.09 -10.35 4.85
CA LEU A 94 14.66 -8.95 4.78
C LEU A 94 14.46 -8.44 3.35
N GLY A 95 14.64 -9.28 2.31
CA GLY A 95 14.57 -8.84 0.92
C GLY A 95 15.65 -7.82 0.53
N THR A 96 16.46 -7.33 1.48
CA THR A 96 17.45 -6.28 1.26
C THR A 96 18.42 -6.67 0.15
N GLN A 97 18.82 -7.93 -0.01
CA GLN A 97 19.93 -8.29 -0.91
C GLN A 97 21.15 -7.36 -0.70
N GLY A 98 21.31 -6.78 0.50
CA GLY A 98 22.28 -5.73 0.80
C GLY A 98 21.84 -4.26 0.61
N ASP A 99 20.57 -3.96 0.34
CA ASP A 99 20.02 -2.59 0.25
C ASP A 99 19.49 -2.09 1.61
N PRO A 100 20.20 -1.18 2.31
CA PRO A 100 19.76 -0.64 3.59
C PRO A 100 18.57 0.35 3.47
N TRP A 101 18.17 0.72 2.25
CA TRP A 101 17.10 1.68 1.98
C TRP A 101 15.76 1.03 1.61
N ASP A 102 15.69 -0.29 1.70
CA ASP A 102 14.56 -1.04 1.19
C ASP A 102 13.23 -0.61 1.81
N THR A 103 13.13 -0.73 3.14
CA THR A 103 11.99 -0.30 3.94
C THR A 103 11.59 1.16 3.66
N GLN A 104 12.56 2.08 3.51
CA GLN A 104 12.27 3.48 3.20
C GLN A 104 11.68 3.62 1.80
N SER A 105 12.21 2.89 0.83
CA SER A 105 11.71 2.89 -0.53
C SER A 105 10.32 2.24 -0.63
N ASP A 106 10.02 1.21 0.14
CA ASP A 106 8.70 0.58 0.22
C ASP A 106 7.65 1.53 0.77
N MET A 107 7.94 2.16 1.91
CA MET A 107 7.09 3.21 2.46
C MET A 107 6.91 4.39 1.49
N PHE A 108 7.92 4.71 0.69
CA PHE A 108 7.82 5.76 -0.32
C PHE A 108 6.91 5.36 -1.50
N PHE A 109 6.97 4.11 -1.97
CA PHE A 109 6.02 3.61 -2.97
C PHE A 109 4.58 3.59 -2.43
N ALA A 110 4.38 3.22 -1.17
CA ALA A 110 3.08 3.34 -0.51
C ALA A 110 2.59 4.80 -0.42
N LEU A 111 3.49 5.75 -0.13
CA LEU A 111 3.17 7.18 -0.17
C LEU A 111 2.71 7.63 -1.56
N ILE A 112 3.44 7.26 -2.62
CA ILE A 112 3.06 7.56 -4.00
C ILE A 112 1.69 6.98 -4.32
N GLY A 113 1.42 5.73 -3.93
CA GLY A 113 0.13 5.08 -4.10
C GLY A 113 -1.02 5.86 -3.45
N ALA A 114 -0.85 6.27 -2.20
CA ALA A 114 -1.86 7.06 -1.48
C ALA A 114 -2.10 8.42 -2.15
N VAL A 115 -1.03 9.15 -2.50
CA VAL A 115 -1.14 10.45 -3.16
C VAL A 115 -1.82 10.31 -4.52
N ALA A 116 -1.45 9.31 -5.31
CA ALA A 116 -2.09 9.02 -6.59
C ALA A 116 -3.59 8.73 -6.42
N ALA A 117 -3.98 7.92 -5.44
CA ALA A 117 -5.39 7.68 -5.15
C ALA A 117 -6.14 8.97 -4.80
N GLN A 118 -5.56 9.83 -3.96
CA GLN A 118 -6.20 11.11 -3.61
C GLN A 118 -6.33 12.04 -4.83
N LEU A 119 -5.28 12.18 -5.65
CA LEU A 119 -5.29 13.09 -6.80
C LEU A 119 -6.23 12.61 -7.91
N LEU A 120 -6.23 11.31 -8.20
CA LEU A 120 -6.96 10.74 -9.34
C LEU A 120 -8.43 10.45 -9.01
N LEU A 121 -8.73 10.00 -7.78
CA LEU A 121 -10.03 9.42 -7.47
C LEU A 121 -10.89 10.19 -6.47
N SER A 122 -10.35 11.18 -5.74
CA SER A 122 -11.15 11.89 -4.71
C SER A 122 -12.46 12.47 -5.24
N ARG A 123 -12.43 13.11 -6.41
CA ARG A 123 -13.64 13.72 -7.00
C ARG A 123 -14.67 12.67 -7.43
N LEU A 124 -14.22 11.55 -8.00
CA LEU A 124 -15.10 10.45 -8.39
C LEU A 124 -15.73 9.83 -7.15
N HIS A 125 -14.91 9.58 -6.14
CA HIS A 125 -15.32 8.96 -4.89
C HIS A 125 -16.35 9.83 -4.15
N ASP A 126 -16.16 11.16 -4.09
CA ASP A 126 -17.16 12.08 -3.52
C ASP A 126 -18.51 12.00 -4.24
N ARG A 127 -18.50 11.92 -5.58
CA ARG A 127 -19.74 11.79 -6.35
C ARG A 127 -20.45 10.47 -6.07
N GLN A 128 -19.70 9.37 -5.95
CA GLN A 128 -20.25 8.05 -5.61
C GLN A 128 -20.87 8.05 -4.20
N LEU A 129 -20.19 8.62 -3.21
CA LEU A 129 -20.69 8.69 -1.83
C LEU A 129 -21.96 9.56 -1.72
N ASN A 130 -22.01 10.70 -2.40
CA ASN A 130 -23.20 11.55 -2.44
C ASN A 130 -24.41 10.85 -3.09
N GLY A 131 -24.17 10.02 -4.12
CA GLY A 131 -25.20 9.22 -4.76
C GLY A 131 -25.79 8.13 -3.86
N LEU A 132 -24.98 7.55 -2.96
CA LEU A 132 -25.45 6.56 -1.98
C LEU A 132 -26.30 7.19 -0.88
N SER A 133 -25.90 8.38 -0.40
CA SER A 133 -26.66 9.12 0.62
C SER A 133 -28.05 9.53 0.12
N SER A 134 -28.19 9.89 -1.16
CA SER A 134 -29.49 10.27 -1.75
C SER A 134 -30.46 9.11 -1.92
N HIS A 135 -29.97 7.87 -2.04
CA HIS A 135 -30.79 6.66 -2.08
C HIS A 135 -31.31 6.24 -0.70
N ARG A 136 -30.60 6.59 0.38
CA ARG A 136 -30.98 6.22 1.75
C ARG A 136 -32.14 7.07 2.31
N HIS A 137 -32.48 8.16 1.64
CA HIS A 137 -33.55 9.10 2.00
C HIS A 137 -34.78 9.02 1.07
N ARG A 138 -34.84 8.03 0.18
CA ARG A 138 -36.05 7.66 -0.57
C ARG A 138 -36.59 6.33 -0.04
#